data_AF-A0AAD8B947-F1
#
_entry.id   AF-A0AAD8B947-F1
#
_cell.length_a   1.000
_cell.length_b   1.000
_cell.length_c   1.000
_cell.angle_alpha   90.00
_cell.angle_beta   90.00
_cell.angle_gamma   90.00
#
_symmetry.space_group_name_H-M   'P 1'
#
loop_
_entity.id
_entity.type
_entity.pdbx_description
1 polymer ?
#
loop_
_entity_poly.entity_id
_entity_poly.type
_entity_poly.pdbx_seq_one_letter_code
_entity_poly.pdbx_strand_id
1 'polypeptide(L)'
;MLLYRLFSTADNKLSEEKAKSVGLSDDKKLPSFWIPALTPQAEATQIKKPDDKVRCPMSGKPIKFKDLIPVKFTPINDRDEKTSLIAKTNRYVCAVTNDILGNSVPCAVLRPSGAVVTLECVEKIIEKDMMDPISGQKLTDKDIITLQRGASGFTGAGVTLEAKKAGPSIMA
;
A
#
# COMPACT_ATOMS: atom_id res chain seq x y z
N MET A 1 -76.34 9.02 -2.55
CA MET A 1 -77.50 9.90 -2.82
C MET A 1 -76.99 11.33 -2.72
N LEU A 2 -77.00 12.05 -3.87
CA LEU A 2 -76.99 13.52 -4.08
C LEU A 2 -76.05 14.40 -3.21
N LEU A 3 -75.28 15.37 -3.71
CA LEU A 3 -75.27 16.11 -4.98
C LEU A 3 -74.00 16.99 -5.02
N TYR A 4 -73.37 17.06 -6.19
CA TYR A 4 -72.31 18.01 -6.56
C TYR A 4 -72.81 19.48 -6.58
N ARG A 5 -71.96 20.41 -6.17
CA ARG A 5 -71.79 21.76 -6.79
C ARG A 5 -70.30 22.15 -6.68
N LEU A 6 -69.50 22.22 -7.75
CA LEU A 6 -69.43 23.19 -8.86
C LEU A 6 -69.19 24.65 -8.43
N PHE A 7 -67.92 25.08 -8.52
CA PHE A 7 -67.41 26.37 -9.01
C PHE A 7 -65.88 26.20 -9.19
N SER A 8 -65.16 26.72 -10.16
CA SER A 8 -65.38 27.20 -11.52
C SER A 8 -63.96 27.40 -12.08
N THR A 9 -63.78 27.09 -13.35
CA THR A 9 -62.57 27.23 -14.15
C THR A 9 -61.99 28.64 -14.17
N ALA A 10 -60.66 28.75 -14.18
CA ALA A 10 -59.95 29.77 -14.95
C ALA A 10 -58.54 29.27 -15.30
N ASP A 11 -58.40 28.87 -16.56
CA ASP A 11 -57.13 28.75 -17.26
C ASP A 11 -56.33 30.06 -17.18
N ASN A 12 -55.02 29.96 -16.96
CA ASN A 12 -54.11 30.95 -17.55
C ASN A 12 -52.80 30.29 -17.98
N LYS A 13 -52.76 29.96 -19.28
CA LYS A 13 -51.54 29.78 -20.05
C LYS A 13 -50.76 31.09 -20.05
N LEU A 14 -49.50 31.07 -19.66
CA LEU A 14 -48.52 32.03 -20.17
C LEU A 14 -47.18 31.35 -20.43
N SER A 15 -47.04 30.98 -21.70
CA SER A 15 -45.85 30.94 -22.55
C SER A 15 -44.47 30.73 -21.92
N GLU A 16 -43.81 29.67 -22.39
CA GLU A 16 -42.36 29.62 -22.59
C GLU A 16 -41.86 30.91 -23.25
N GLU A 17 -41.06 31.69 -22.54
CA GLU A 17 -40.20 32.69 -23.16
C GLU A 17 -38.76 32.15 -23.16
N LYS A 18 -38.38 31.65 -24.34
CA LYS A 18 -36.99 31.44 -24.71
C LYS A 18 -36.28 32.79 -24.76
N ALA A 19 -35.60 33.15 -23.68
CA ALA A 19 -34.52 34.13 -23.75
C ALA A 19 -33.31 33.49 -24.46
N LYS A 20 -33.29 33.59 -25.79
CA LYS A 20 -32.06 33.43 -26.57
C LYS A 20 -31.16 34.63 -26.25
N SER A 21 -30.20 34.46 -25.35
CA SER A 21 -29.04 35.36 -25.31
C SER A 21 -28.11 35.01 -26.47
N VAL A 22 -27.83 36.03 -27.27
CA VAL A 22 -26.94 36.07 -28.42
C VAL A 22 -25.56 35.53 -28.06
N GLY A 23 -24.93 34.86 -29.02
CA GLY A 23 -23.80 33.97 -28.84
C GLY A 23 -22.59 34.57 -28.12
N LEU A 24 -22.09 33.80 -27.16
CA LEU A 24 -20.68 33.47 -27.08
C LEU A 24 -20.58 31.94 -27.10
N SER A 25 -19.55 31.47 -27.80
CA SER A 25 -19.06 30.11 -27.92
C SER A 25 -19.10 29.30 -26.62
N ASP A 26 -18.96 27.97 -26.73
CA ASP A 26 -18.78 27.00 -25.63
C ASP A 26 -17.54 27.30 -24.76
N ASP A 27 -17.56 28.45 -24.09
CA ASP A 27 -16.53 28.94 -23.19
C ASP A 27 -16.91 28.45 -21.80
N LYS A 28 -16.37 27.26 -21.46
CA LYS A 28 -16.22 26.69 -20.10
C LYS A 28 -17.10 27.37 -19.05
N LYS A 29 -18.30 26.84 -18.78
CA LYS A 29 -19.09 27.23 -17.61
C LYS A 29 -18.25 26.99 -16.34
N LEU A 30 -17.64 28.05 -15.80
CA LEU A 30 -16.97 27.98 -14.51
C LEU A 30 -18.06 27.80 -13.43
N PRO A 31 -17.92 26.81 -12.54
CA PRO A 31 -18.87 26.66 -11.44
C PRO A 31 -18.76 27.89 -10.53
N SER A 32 -19.84 28.65 -10.43
CA SER A 32 -19.93 29.79 -9.53
C SER A 32 -20.66 29.36 -8.27
N PHE A 33 -19.90 29.29 -7.18
CA PHE A 33 -20.40 28.87 -5.86
C PHE A 33 -21.57 29.74 -5.35
N TRP A 34 -21.65 30.99 -5.79
CA TRP A 34 -22.65 31.96 -5.32
C TRP A 34 -23.94 31.98 -6.13
N ILE A 35 -24.01 31.24 -7.25
CA ILE A 35 -25.22 31.16 -8.08
C ILE A 35 -25.89 29.81 -7.80
N PRO A 36 -27.08 29.76 -7.17
CA PRO A 36 -27.74 28.50 -6.80
C PRO A 36 -27.98 27.51 -7.95
N ALA A 37 -27.97 27.96 -9.21
CA ALA A 37 -28.11 27.12 -10.39
C ALA A 37 -26.78 26.55 -10.93
N LEU A 38 -25.64 27.07 -10.48
CA LEU A 38 -24.28 26.68 -10.90
C LEU A 38 -23.42 26.21 -9.72
N THR A 39 -24.01 26.11 -8.53
CA THR A 39 -23.40 25.44 -7.39
C THR A 39 -23.15 23.98 -7.77
N PRO A 40 -21.90 23.49 -7.71
CA PRO A 40 -21.64 22.07 -7.87
C PRO A 40 -22.29 21.38 -6.67
N GLN A 41 -23.50 20.87 -6.86
CA GLN A 41 -24.13 20.00 -5.89
C GLN A 41 -23.23 18.78 -5.79
N ALA A 42 -22.60 18.57 -4.64
CA ALA A 42 -21.75 17.41 -4.44
C ALA A 42 -22.58 16.17 -4.78
N GLU A 43 -22.21 15.48 -5.86
CA GLU A 43 -22.84 14.21 -6.22
C GLU A 43 -22.80 13.33 -4.97
N ALA A 44 -23.96 12.77 -4.60
CA ALA A 44 -24.11 11.96 -3.39
C ALA A 44 -22.95 10.97 -3.37
N THR A 45 -22.00 11.19 -2.45
CA THR A 45 -20.72 10.48 -2.46
C THR A 45 -21.05 9.00 -2.38
N GLN A 46 -20.84 8.27 -3.47
CA GLN A 46 -21.01 6.83 -3.48
C GLN A 46 -19.90 6.28 -2.58
N ILE A 47 -20.21 6.12 -1.29
CA ILE A 47 -19.34 5.50 -0.31
C ILE A 47 -19.15 4.07 -0.80
N LYS A 48 -18.07 3.84 -1.54
CA LYS A 48 -17.68 2.52 -1.98
C LYS A 48 -17.45 1.71 -0.72
N LYS A 49 -18.09 0.55 -0.63
CA LYS A 49 -17.90 -0.37 0.49
C LYS A 49 -16.39 -0.58 0.69
N PRO A 50 -15.87 -0.44 1.93
CA PRO A 50 -14.48 -0.75 2.22
C PRO A 50 -14.15 -2.15 1.71
N ASP A 51 -12.95 -2.33 1.17
CA ASP A 51 -12.49 -3.64 0.70
C ASP A 51 -12.38 -4.58 1.92
N ASP A 52 -13.14 -5.68 1.92
CA ASP A 52 -13.13 -6.67 3.02
C ASP A 52 -11.79 -7.44 3.13
N LYS A 53 -10.92 -7.32 2.12
CA LYS A 53 -9.66 -8.05 2.08
C LYS A 53 -8.59 -7.28 2.83
N VAL A 54 -8.02 -7.92 3.84
CA VAL A 54 -6.82 -7.44 4.54
C VAL A 54 -5.64 -7.45 3.56
N ARG A 55 -5.01 -6.29 3.35
CA ARG A 55 -3.89 -6.11 2.43
C ARG A 55 -2.61 -5.72 3.17
N CYS A 56 -1.48 -6.10 2.59
CA CYS A 56 -0.16 -5.68 3.04
C CYS A 56 -0.01 -4.15 2.88
N PRO A 57 0.39 -3.40 3.91
CA PRO A 57 0.60 -1.96 3.81
C PRO A 57 1.77 -1.56 2.89
N MET A 58 2.76 -2.44 2.72
CA MET A 58 3.93 -2.18 1.86
C MET A 58 3.74 -2.67 0.41
N SER A 59 2.98 -3.75 0.19
CA SER A 59 2.88 -4.39 -1.14
C SER A 59 1.48 -4.40 -1.75
N GLY A 60 0.43 -4.03 -1.00
CA GLY A 60 -0.96 -4.06 -1.48
C GLY A 60 -1.54 -5.46 -1.76
N LYS A 61 -0.74 -6.52 -1.60
CA LYS A 61 -1.12 -7.92 -1.79
C LYS A 61 -2.08 -8.37 -0.68
N PRO A 62 -3.10 -9.19 -0.97
CA PRO A 62 -3.97 -9.75 0.05
C PRO A 62 -3.18 -10.72 0.95
N ILE A 63 -3.34 -10.61 2.27
CA ILE A 63 -2.67 -11.46 3.25
C ILE A 63 -3.73 -12.27 4.02
N LYS A 64 -3.45 -13.56 4.26
CA LYS A 64 -4.22 -14.40 5.17
C LYS A 64 -3.41 -14.68 6.44
N PHE A 65 -4.09 -15.00 7.53
CA PHE A 65 -3.43 -15.32 8.80
C PHE A 65 -2.41 -16.48 8.69
N LYS A 66 -2.68 -17.44 7.80
CA LYS A 66 -1.78 -18.58 7.51
C LYS A 66 -0.45 -18.17 6.84
N ASP A 67 -0.41 -17.00 6.22
CA ASP A 67 0.78 -16.49 5.54
C ASP A 67 1.66 -15.63 6.47
N LEU A 68 1.17 -15.33 7.69
CA LEU A 68 1.93 -14.61 8.69
C LEU A 68 2.85 -15.58 9.43
N ILE A 69 4.14 -15.26 9.43
CA ILE A 69 5.18 -16.10 10.02
C ILE A 69 5.80 -15.31 11.17
N PRO A 70 5.94 -15.91 12.36
CA PRO A 70 6.61 -15.25 13.48
C PRO A 70 8.11 -15.14 13.19
N VAL A 71 8.63 -13.92 13.08
CA VAL A 71 10.06 -13.70 12.86
C VAL A 71 10.78 -13.67 14.22
N LYS A 72 11.73 -14.58 14.42
CA LYS A 72 12.55 -14.70 15.63
C LYS A 72 13.98 -14.27 15.32
N PHE A 73 14.40 -13.18 15.94
CA PHE A 73 15.79 -12.73 15.90
C PHE A 73 16.54 -13.25 17.12
N THR A 74 17.68 -13.88 16.90
CA THR A 74 18.54 -14.36 17.99
C THR A 74 19.39 -13.18 18.47
N PRO A 75 19.29 -12.77 19.75
CA PRO A 75 20.12 -11.70 20.29
C PRO A 75 21.57 -12.17 20.40
N ILE A 76 22.52 -11.25 20.28
CA ILE A 76 23.92 -11.55 20.56
C ILE A 76 24.11 -11.84 22.05
N ASN A 77 24.81 -12.93 22.39
CA ASN A 77 25.16 -13.25 23.77
C ASN A 77 26.44 -12.47 24.15
N ASP A 78 26.29 -11.18 24.39
CA ASP A 78 27.36 -10.39 24.98
C ASP A 78 27.46 -10.67 26.47
N ARG A 79 28.69 -10.87 26.95
CA ARG A 79 29.01 -11.09 28.36
C ARG A 79 28.66 -9.89 29.26
N ASP A 80 28.47 -8.71 28.68
CA ASP A 80 28.06 -7.49 29.37
C ASP A 80 26.53 -7.26 29.26
N GLU A 81 25.80 -7.77 30.26
CA GLU A 81 24.34 -7.60 30.43
C GLU A 81 23.92 -6.18 30.84
N LYS A 82 24.86 -5.29 31.17
CA LYS A 82 24.57 -3.97 31.76
C LYS A 82 24.08 -2.92 30.76
N THR A 83 24.25 -3.15 29.46
CA THR A 83 23.85 -2.20 28.41
C THR A 83 22.67 -2.76 27.64
N SER A 84 21.56 -2.02 27.60
CA SER A 84 20.37 -2.40 26.85
C SER A 84 20.70 -2.70 25.38
N LEU A 85 20.10 -3.76 24.82
CA LEU A 85 20.27 -4.20 23.43
C LEU A 85 20.12 -3.06 22.41
N ILE A 86 19.36 -2.02 22.75
CA ILE A 86 19.11 -0.86 21.90
C ILE A 86 20.37 0.01 21.72
N ALA A 87 21.22 0.13 22.73
CA ALA A 87 22.42 0.97 22.66
C ALA A 87 23.61 0.28 21.96
N LYS A 88 23.53 -1.03 21.71
CA LYS A 88 24.59 -1.80 21.04
C LYS A 88 24.47 -1.65 19.52
N THR A 89 25.60 -1.41 18.86
CA THR A 89 25.70 -1.32 17.39
C THR A 89 25.32 -2.65 16.72
N ASN A 90 25.68 -3.77 17.35
CA ASN A 90 25.37 -5.12 16.90
C ASN A 90 24.37 -5.75 17.86
N ARG A 91 23.17 -6.09 17.38
CA ARG A 91 22.05 -6.52 18.24
C ARG A 91 21.65 -7.98 18.03
N TYR A 92 21.74 -8.45 16.78
CA TYR A 92 21.23 -9.74 16.36
C TYR A 92 22.26 -10.52 15.57
N VAL A 93 22.15 -11.84 15.65
CA VAL A 93 23.03 -12.79 14.94
C VAL A 93 22.22 -13.77 14.11
N CYS A 94 22.85 -14.30 13.07
CA CYS A 94 22.37 -15.42 12.29
C CYS A 94 22.21 -16.64 13.21
N ALA A 95 21.09 -17.35 13.09
CA ALA A 95 20.80 -18.49 13.97
C ALA A 95 21.67 -19.75 13.71
N VAL A 96 22.42 -19.78 12.60
CA VAL A 96 23.24 -20.94 12.20
C VAL A 96 24.73 -20.66 12.34
N THR A 97 25.20 -19.56 11.75
CA THR A 97 26.63 -19.21 11.75
C THR A 97 27.04 -18.28 12.88
N ASN A 98 26.07 -17.75 13.63
CA ASN A 98 26.28 -16.69 14.63
C ASN A 98 26.94 -15.42 14.06
N ASP A 99 26.89 -15.22 12.75
CA ASP A 99 27.35 -13.98 12.11
C ASP A 99 26.45 -12.81 12.48
N ILE A 100 27.05 -11.63 12.64
CA ILE A 100 26.33 -10.41 13.02
C ILE A 100 25.42 -9.96 11.86
N LEU A 101 24.14 -9.78 12.14
CA LEU A 101 23.16 -9.25 11.17
C LEU A 101 23.28 -7.73 11.10
N GLY A 102 23.83 -7.23 9.99
CA GLY A 102 23.94 -5.79 9.69
C GLY A 102 23.09 -5.39 8.48
N ASN A 103 22.87 -4.08 8.28
CA ASN A 103 22.08 -3.56 7.15
C ASN A 103 22.67 -3.95 5.78
N SER A 104 23.99 -4.13 5.71
CA SER A 104 24.69 -4.50 4.49
C SER A 104 24.53 -5.97 4.12
N VAL A 105 24.22 -6.83 5.10
CA VAL A 105 24.18 -8.29 4.91
C VAL A 105 22.78 -8.68 4.44
N PRO A 106 22.64 -9.32 3.27
CA PRO A 106 21.34 -9.81 2.85
C PRO A 106 20.90 -10.98 3.72
N CYS A 107 19.66 -10.92 4.17
CA CYS A 107 19.08 -11.88 5.10
C CYS A 107 17.82 -12.52 4.49
N ALA A 108 17.53 -13.74 4.92
CA ALA A 108 16.28 -14.43 4.64
C ALA A 108 15.67 -15.01 5.93
N VAL A 109 14.36 -15.22 5.91
CA VAL A 109 13.61 -15.89 6.98
C VAL A 109 13.17 -17.25 6.48
N LEU A 110 13.33 -18.26 7.32
CA LEU A 110 12.82 -19.61 7.07
C LEU A 110 11.39 -19.71 7.63
N ARG A 111 10.41 -20.10 6.80
CA ARG A 111 9.01 -20.27 7.23
C ARG A 111 8.82 -21.21 8.43
N PRO A 112 9.47 -22.38 8.52
CA PRO A 112 9.18 -23.37 9.57
C PRO A 112 9.62 -22.94 10.98
N SER A 113 10.86 -22.45 11.11
CA SER A 113 11.41 -21.98 12.40
C SER A 113 11.11 -20.51 12.69
N GLY A 114 10.87 -19.72 11.64
CA GLY A 114 10.79 -18.26 11.75
C GLY A 114 12.15 -17.61 12.02
N ALA A 115 13.25 -18.37 11.94
CA ALA A 115 14.59 -17.88 12.23
C ALA A 115 15.14 -17.07 11.06
N VAL A 116 15.97 -16.08 11.40
CA VAL A 116 16.65 -15.21 10.43
C VAL A 116 18.04 -15.77 10.16
N VAL A 117 18.34 -15.97 8.89
CA VAL A 117 19.61 -16.49 8.39
C VAL A 117 20.18 -15.56 7.32
N THR A 118 21.51 -15.56 7.15
CA THR A 118 22.14 -14.85 6.04
C THR A 118 21.92 -15.60 4.73
N LEU A 119 21.87 -14.90 3.59
CA LEU A 119 21.74 -15.57 2.29
C LEU A 119 22.90 -16.53 2.01
N GLU A 120 24.10 -16.22 2.50
CA GLU A 120 25.24 -17.13 2.37
C GLU A 120 25.00 -18.49 3.02
N CYS A 121 24.31 -18.53 4.16
CA CYS A 121 23.93 -19.79 4.80
C CYS A 121 22.90 -20.54 3.97
N VAL A 122 21.97 -19.81 3.34
CA VAL A 122 20.94 -20.40 2.48
C VAL A 122 21.61 -21.09 1.29
N GLU A 123 22.48 -20.39 0.56
CA GLU A 123 23.15 -20.91 -0.64
C GLU A 123 24.12 -22.07 -0.33
N LYS A 124 24.90 -21.96 0.76
CA LYS A 124 25.96 -22.94 1.05
C LYS A 124 25.45 -24.21 1.74
N ILE A 125 24.44 -24.08 2.61
CA ILE A 125 23.97 -25.14 3.51
C ILE A 125 22.55 -25.57 3.14
N ILE A 126 21.60 -24.64 3.11
CA ILE A 126 20.18 -24.97 2.99
C ILE A 126 19.82 -25.45 1.59
N GLU A 127 20.41 -24.90 0.53
CA GLU A 127 20.16 -25.38 -0.84
C GLU A 127 20.64 -26.82 -1.07
N LYS A 128 21.64 -27.30 -0.32
CA LYS A 128 22.15 -28.66 -0.45
C LYS A 128 21.26 -29.68 0.24
N ASP A 129 20.86 -29.39 1.47
CA ASP A 129 20.14 -30.33 2.31
C ASP A 129 18.61 -30.12 2.27
N MET A 130 18.14 -28.99 1.75
CA MET A 130 16.73 -28.57 1.68
C MET A 130 15.97 -28.80 3.00
N MET A 131 16.65 -28.53 4.11
CA MET A 131 16.15 -28.74 5.47
C MET A 131 16.51 -27.57 6.38
N ASP A 132 15.68 -27.37 7.39
CA ASP A 132 15.87 -26.31 8.38
C ASP A 132 16.87 -26.79 9.43
N PRO A 133 18.02 -26.11 9.61
CA PRO A 133 19.03 -26.53 10.58
C PRO A 133 18.56 -26.43 12.05
N ILE A 134 17.49 -25.68 12.33
CA ILE A 134 17.01 -25.46 13.71
C ILE A 134 15.84 -26.38 14.06
N SER A 135 14.90 -26.53 13.11
CA SER A 135 13.70 -27.34 13.34
C SER A 135 13.75 -28.74 12.73
N GLY A 136 14.70 -29.00 11.82
CA GLY A 136 14.81 -30.27 11.08
C GLY A 136 13.70 -30.50 10.06
N GLN A 137 12.84 -29.50 9.80
CA GLN A 137 11.74 -29.62 8.84
C GLN A 137 12.24 -29.42 7.41
N LYS A 138 11.60 -30.09 6.45
CA LYS A 138 11.91 -29.92 5.03
C LYS A 138 11.50 -28.52 4.57
N LEU A 139 12.38 -27.84 3.84
CA LEU A 139 12.08 -26.56 3.22
C LEU A 139 11.73 -26.73 1.75
N THR A 140 10.92 -25.81 1.24
CA THR A 140 10.79 -25.55 -0.19
C THR A 140 11.27 -24.13 -0.51
N ASP A 141 11.58 -23.85 -1.77
CA ASP A 141 12.05 -22.51 -2.20
C ASP A 141 11.06 -21.40 -1.83
N LYS A 142 9.76 -21.72 -1.71
CA LYS A 142 8.70 -20.79 -1.32
C LYS A 142 8.70 -20.44 0.18
N ASP A 143 9.42 -21.22 0.97
CA ASP A 143 9.56 -21.06 2.41
C ASP A 143 10.77 -20.20 2.79
N ILE A 144 11.62 -19.90 1.80
CA ILE A 144 12.76 -18.99 1.92
C ILE A 144 12.27 -17.59 1.53
N ILE A 145 12.09 -16.74 2.53
CA ILE A 145 11.59 -15.37 2.32
C ILE A 145 12.76 -14.41 2.45
N THR A 146 13.20 -13.86 1.31
CA THR A 146 14.29 -12.88 1.29
C THR A 146 13.81 -11.55 1.85
N LEU A 147 14.53 -11.05 2.87
CA LEU A 147 14.24 -9.77 3.47
C LEU A 147 14.74 -8.65 2.56
N GLN A 148 13.89 -7.66 2.34
CA GLN A 148 14.26 -6.46 1.62
C GLN A 148 15.17 -5.60 2.50
N ARG A 149 16.28 -5.12 1.94
CA ARG A 149 17.20 -4.25 2.67
C ARG A 149 16.56 -2.87 2.83
N GLY A 150 16.65 -2.30 4.02
CA GLY A 150 16.22 -0.94 4.27
C GLY A 150 17.22 0.05 3.68
N ALA A 151 16.82 0.83 2.67
CA ALA A 151 17.50 2.08 2.34
C ALA A 151 16.72 3.23 2.96
N SER A 152 17.39 4.07 3.74
CA SER A 152 16.85 5.35 4.16
C SER A 152 17.09 6.36 3.02
N GLY A 153 16.17 6.41 2.05
CA GLY A 153 16.22 7.33 0.93
C GLY A 153 14.88 7.44 0.21
N PHE A 154 14.61 8.60 -0.39
CA PHE A 154 13.44 8.84 -1.24
C PHE A 154 13.45 7.93 -2.48
N THR A 155 14.63 7.45 -2.88
CA THR A 155 14.84 6.36 -3.83
C THR A 155 14.75 5.03 -3.10
N GLY A 156 13.65 4.30 -3.29
CA GLY A 156 13.44 2.99 -2.70
C GLY A 156 14.61 2.03 -2.96
N ALA A 157 14.91 1.19 -1.97
CA ALA A 157 15.94 0.17 -2.09
C ALA A 157 15.53 -0.84 -3.19
N GLY A 158 16.28 -0.87 -4.29
CA GLY A 158 16.29 -2.00 -5.23
C GLY A 158 15.01 -2.24 -6.05
N VAL A 159 14.04 -1.32 -6.07
CA VAL A 159 12.86 -1.42 -6.94
C VAL A 159 12.95 -0.34 -8.00
N THR A 160 13.19 -0.77 -9.25
CA THR A 160 13.09 -0.06 -10.53
C THR A 160 13.01 1.48 -10.41
N LEU A 161 14.17 2.11 -10.23
CA LEU A 161 14.26 3.58 -10.24
C LEU A 161 14.24 4.08 -11.69
N GLU A 162 13.06 4.48 -12.17
CA GLU A 162 12.91 5.08 -13.49
C GLU A 162 13.02 6.59 -13.39
N ALA A 163 14.12 7.15 -13.89
CA ALA A 163 14.29 8.60 -13.98
C ALA A 163 13.67 9.12 -15.28
N LYS A 164 12.50 9.78 -15.21
CA LYS A 164 11.89 10.47 -16.36
C LYS A 164 12.23 11.96 -16.32
N LYS A 165 13.13 12.39 -17.20
CA LYS A 165 13.44 13.82 -17.41
C LYS A 165 12.44 14.41 -18.40
N ALA A 166 11.68 15.41 -17.97
CA ALA A 166 10.87 16.25 -18.87
C ALA A 166 11.57 17.60 -19.04
N GLY A 167 11.86 17.98 -20.29
CA GLY A 167 12.38 19.30 -20.65
C GLY A 167 11.45 19.99 -21.65
N PRO A 168 11.35 21.33 -21.66
CA PRO A 168 10.57 22.04 -22.66
C PRO A 168 11.19 21.84 -24.04
N SER A 169 10.42 21.30 -24.99
CA SER A 169 10.77 21.28 -26.40
C SER A 169 10.28 22.57 -27.04
N ILE A 170 11.19 23.49 -27.31
CA ILE A 170 10.92 24.59 -28.24
C ILE A 170 11.09 24.02 -29.66
N MET A 171 9.97 23.81 -30.35
CA MET A 171 9.97 23.56 -31.80
C MET A 171 10.13 24.93 -32.47
N ALA A 172 11.12 25.02 -33.37
CA ALA A 172 11.50 26.21 -34.11
C ALA A 172 10.37 26.79 -34.97
#